data_AF-A0A519ST89-F1
#
_entry.id   AF-A0A519ST89-F1
#
_cell.length_a   1.000
_cell.length_b   1.000
_cell.length_c   1.000
_cell.angle_alpha   90.00
_cell.angle_beta   90.00
_cell.angle_gamma   90.00
#
_symmetry.space_group_name_H-M   'P 1'
#
loop_
_entity.id
_entity.type
_entity.pdbx_description
1 polymer ?
#
loop_
_entity_poly.entity_id
_entity_poly.type
_entity_poly.pdbx_seq_one_letter_code
_entity_poly.pdbx_strand_id
1 'polypeptide(L)'
;MAVGEIGMSLKDFYSLTYNEYHHIAKGYMLKDERKWNRTRMLATLLINVQLDKDKHIQPEELFKLPSDILIQRKKEIPSKDEFLQAVERYKKHNTGLQKPNVSPD
;
A
#
# COMPACT_ATOMS: atom_id res chain seq x y z
N MET A 1 14.26 6.55 -10.07
CA MET A 1 13.46 5.36 -9.70
C MET A 1 13.53 4.21 -10.70
N ALA A 2 12.79 4.16 -11.82
CA ALA A 2 12.69 2.96 -12.67
C ALA A 2 14.02 2.32 -13.12
N VAL A 3 14.82 3.03 -13.91
CA VAL A 3 16.06 2.47 -14.49
C VAL A 3 17.20 2.47 -13.47
N GLY A 4 17.32 3.52 -12.65
CA GLY A 4 18.43 3.67 -11.70
C GLY A 4 18.28 2.90 -10.38
N GLU A 5 17.10 2.89 -9.76
CA GLU A 5 16.91 2.29 -8.42
C GLU A 5 16.32 0.89 -8.52
N ILE A 6 15.28 0.71 -9.34
CA ILE A 6 14.63 -0.60 -9.53
C ILE A 6 15.53 -1.52 -10.37
N GLY A 7 16.49 -0.97 -11.13
CA GLY A 7 17.41 -1.72 -11.98
C GLY A 7 16.76 -2.25 -13.25
N MET A 8 15.70 -1.58 -13.73
CA MET A 8 15.00 -1.95 -14.95
C MET A 8 15.78 -1.50 -16.19
N SER A 9 15.78 -2.30 -17.26
CA SER A 9 16.37 -1.85 -18.53
C SER A 9 15.52 -0.75 -19.17
N LEU A 10 16.14 0.10 -20.00
CA LEU A 10 15.39 1.13 -20.74
C LEU A 10 14.32 0.51 -21.65
N LYS A 11 14.63 -0.62 -22.28
CA LYS A 11 13.69 -1.34 -23.15
C LYS A 11 12.45 -1.77 -22.39
N ASP A 12 12.63 -2.35 -21.21
CA ASP A 12 11.51 -2.82 -20.39
C ASP A 12 10.69 -1.62 -19.89
N PHE A 13 11.35 -0.54 -19.48
CA PHE A 13 10.66 0.68 -19.03
C PHE A 13 9.72 1.25 -20.08
N TYR A 14 10.16 1.38 -21.33
CA TYR A 14 9.31 1.89 -22.42
C TYR A 14 8.23 0.91 -22.88
N SER A 15 8.30 -0.36 -22.45
CA SER A 15 7.27 -1.37 -22.76
C SER A 15 6.12 -1.41 -21.76
N LEU A 16 6.27 -0.78 -20.59
CA LEU A 16 5.27 -0.80 -19.52
C LEU A 16 4.22 0.29 -19.71
N THR A 17 2.98 -0.06 -19.35
CA THR A 17 1.96 0.94 -19.07
C THR A 17 2.25 1.65 -17.74
N TYR A 18 1.68 2.84 -17.57
CA TYR A 18 1.80 3.60 -16.32
C TYR A 18 1.34 2.79 -15.08
N ASN A 19 0.24 2.04 -15.20
CA ASN A 19 -0.29 1.25 -14.09
C ASN A 19 0.65 0.11 -13.70
N GLU A 20 1.22 -0.59 -14.68
CA GLU A 20 2.19 -1.65 -14.42
C GLU A 20 3.44 -1.10 -13.74
N TYR A 21 3.98 0.00 -14.28
CA TYR A 21 5.11 0.70 -13.67
C TYR A 21 4.81 1.12 -12.23
N HIS A 22 3.63 1.69 -11.97
CA HIS A 22 3.20 2.10 -10.64
C HIS A 22 3.15 0.93 -9.66
N HIS A 23 2.64 -0.22 -10.08
CA HIS A 23 2.61 -1.43 -9.24
C HIS A 23 4.01 -1.97 -8.97
N ILE A 24 4.90 -1.97 -9.96
CA ILE A 24 6.30 -2.38 -9.79
C ILE A 24 7.02 -1.44 -8.81
N ALA A 25 6.88 -0.13 -8.99
CA ALA A 25 7.48 0.87 -8.11
C ALA A 25 6.99 0.71 -6.67
N LYS A 26 5.68 0.54 -6.46
CA LYS A 26 5.12 0.25 -5.14
C LYS A 26 5.69 -1.03 -4.53
N GLY A 27 5.80 -2.11 -5.31
CA GLY A 27 6.37 -3.36 -4.85
C GLY A 27 7.83 -3.21 -4.41
N TYR A 28 8.61 -2.44 -5.17
CA TYR A 28 10.00 -2.11 -4.83
C TYR A 28 10.09 -1.34 -3.51
N MET A 29 9.31 -0.26 -3.36
CA MET A 29 9.30 0.55 -2.13
C MET A 29 8.92 -0.28 -0.90
N LEU A 30 7.88 -1.12 -1.01
CA LEU A 30 7.47 -2.00 0.08
C LEU A 30 8.54 -3.04 0.44
N LYS A 31 9.27 -3.56 -0.55
CA LYS A 31 10.36 -4.50 -0.31
C LYS A 31 11.52 -3.82 0.42
N ASP A 32 11.85 -2.59 0.03
CA ASP A 32 12.91 -1.82 0.69
C ASP A 32 12.52 -1.45 2.12
N GLU A 33 11.31 -0.96 2.32
CA GLU A 33 10.77 -0.64 3.64
C GLU A 33 10.77 -1.85 4.58
N ARG A 34 10.45 -3.05 4.10
CA ARG A 34 10.56 -4.28 4.91
C ARG A 34 12.00 -4.56 5.36
N LYS A 35 13.00 -4.27 4.52
CA LYS A 35 14.41 -4.40 4.91
C LYS A 35 14.75 -3.40 6.00
N TRP A 36 14.35 -2.14 5.82
CA TRP A 36 14.55 -1.10 6.84
C TRP A 36 13.86 -1.44 8.14
N ASN A 37 12.64 -1.98 8.11
CA ASN A 37 11.95 -2.44 9.31
C ASN A 37 12.72 -3.57 10.01
N ARG A 38 13.23 -4.55 9.26
CA ARG A 38 14.07 -5.61 9.83
C ARG A 38 15.35 -5.05 10.46
N THR A 39 16.03 -4.12 9.77
CA THR A 39 17.22 -3.44 10.29
C THR A 39 16.90 -2.67 11.58
N ARG A 40 15.77 -1.94 11.59
CA ARG A 40 15.26 -1.20 12.75
C ARG A 40 15.08 -2.12 13.96
N MET A 41 14.38 -3.24 13.77
CA MET A 41 14.15 -4.23 14.83
C MET A 41 15.45 -4.80 15.40
N LEU A 42 16.40 -5.18 14.52
CA LEU A 42 17.69 -5.72 14.95
C LEU A 42 18.53 -4.68 15.70
N ALA A 43 18.55 -3.44 15.21
CA ALA A 43 19.25 -2.34 15.86
C ALA A 43 18.67 -2.04 17.24
N THR A 44 17.34 -1.98 17.38
CA THR A 44 16.67 -1.81 18.67
C THR A 44 17.04 -2.90 19.66
N LEU A 45 17.07 -4.16 19.21
CA LEU A 45 17.43 -5.28 20.07
C LEU A 45 18.88 -5.16 20.56
N LEU A 46 19.81 -4.81 19.67
CA LEU A 46 21.22 -4.61 20.03
C LEU A 46 21.41 -3.46 21.02
N ILE A 47 20.71 -2.34 20.82
CA ILE A 47 20.76 -1.18 21.70
C ILE A 47 20.17 -1.52 23.06
N ASN A 48 18.98 -2.14 23.10
CA ASN A 48 18.28 -2.44 24.35
C ASN A 48 19.05 -3.43 25.24
N VAL A 49 19.84 -4.35 24.67
CA VAL A 49 20.71 -5.25 25.45
C VAL A 49 21.73 -4.48 26.30
N GLN A 50 22.10 -3.26 25.89
CA GLN A 50 23.07 -2.43 26.60
C GLN A 50 22.43 -1.45 27.58
N LEU A 51 21.10 -1.37 27.60
CA LEU A 51 20.34 -0.42 28.43
C LEU A 51 19.70 -1.13 29.62
N ASP A 52 19.50 -0.36 30.69
CA ASP A 52 18.67 -0.80 31.80
C ASP A 52 17.22 -0.99 31.32
N LYS A 53 16.48 -1.89 31.97
CA LYS A 53 15.12 -2.28 31.55
C LYS A 53 14.14 -1.10 31.42
N ASP A 54 14.30 -0.08 32.25
CA ASP A 54 13.50 1.15 32.27
C ASP A 54 13.84 2.13 31.13
N LYS A 55 14.96 1.92 30.45
CA LYS A 55 15.46 2.79 29.36
C LYS A 55 15.35 2.15 27.97
N HIS A 56 14.74 0.97 27.86
CA HIS A 56 14.54 0.32 26.57
C HIS A 56 13.70 1.20 25.64
N ILE A 57 14.16 1.30 24.39
CA ILE A 57 13.47 2.05 23.33
C ILE A 57 12.63 1.13 22.45
N GLN A 58 11.58 1.68 21.85
CA GLN A 58 10.79 1.02 20.82
C GLN A 58 11.44 1.20 19.43
N PRO A 59 11.21 0.26 18.49
CA PRO A 59 11.75 0.37 17.13
C PRO A 59 11.39 1.68 16.43
N GLU A 60 10.15 2.14 16.58
CA GLU A 60 9.65 3.36 15.95
C GLU A 60 10.28 4.64 16.54
N GLU A 61 11.00 4.55 17.66
CA GLU A 61 11.74 5.67 18.25
C GLU A 61 13.12 5.88 17.61
N LEU A 62 13.69 4.84 16.97
CA LEU A 62 14.96 4.98 16.24
C LEU A 62 14.81 5.83 14.98
N PHE A 63 13.87 5.45 14.10
CA PHE A 63 13.51 6.21 12.92
C PHE A 63 12.11 5.79 12.43
N LYS A 64 11.41 6.73 11.80
CA LYS A 64 10.06 6.52 11.26
C LYS A 64 10.10 5.93 9.86
N LEU A 65 9.22 4.98 9.61
CA LEU A 65 8.96 4.42 8.28
C LEU A 65 7.63 4.96 7.73
N PRO A 66 7.49 5.09 6.40
CA PRO A 66 6.23 5.48 5.77
C PRO A 66 5.01 4.67 6.24
N SER A 67 5.18 3.37 6.48
CA SER A 67 4.16 2.45 6.97
C SER A 67 3.61 2.82 8.33
N ASP A 68 4.42 3.47 9.18
CA ASP A 68 4.02 3.85 10.54
C ASP A 68 2.89 4.90 10.50
N ILE A 69 2.86 5.75 9.46
CA ILE A 69 1.81 6.76 9.25
C ILE A 69 0.55 6.12 8.68
N LEU A 70 0.69 5.13 7.80
CA LEU A 70 -0.43 4.49 7.10
C LEU A 70 -1.30 3.66 8.03
N ILE A 71 -0.71 3.00 9.04
CA ILE A 71 -1.45 2.20 10.03
C ILE A 71 -2.38 3.08 10.89
N GLN A 72 -2.01 4.34 11.11
CA GLN A 72 -2.80 5.24 11.97
C GLN A 72 -4.09 5.73 11.31
N ARG A 73 -4.18 5.73 9.97
CA ARG A 73 -5.43 6.04 9.27
C ARG A 73 -6.33 4.81 9.24
N LYS A 74 -7.09 4.58 10.32
CA LYS A 74 -8.26 3.69 10.26
C LYS A 74 -9.15 4.21 9.13
N LYS A 75 -9.39 3.37 8.11
CA LYS A 75 -10.45 3.66 7.14
C LYS A 75 -11.75 3.72 7.93
N GLU A 76 -12.50 4.80 7.79
CA GLU A 76 -13.84 4.89 8.34
C GLU A 76 -14.65 3.73 7.75
N ILE A 77 -15.03 2.79 8.63
CA ILE A 77 -15.88 1.67 8.25
C ILE A 77 -17.29 2.25 8.25
N PRO A 78 -18.02 2.22 7.12
CA PRO A 78 -19.36 2.76 7.07
C PRO A 78 -20.24 2.00 8.07
N SER A 79 -21.17 2.73 8.69
CA SER A 79 -22.24 2.11 9.45
C SER A 79 -23.07 1.18 8.55
N LYS A 80 -23.82 0.26 9.16
CA LYS A 80 -24.66 -0.70 8.44
C LYS A 80 -25.62 0.01 7.47
N ASP A 81 -26.16 1.15 7.88
CA ASP A 81 -27.13 1.91 7.08
C ASP A 81 -26.46 2.63 5.90
N GLU A 82 -25.28 3.22 6.11
CA GLU A 82 -24.48 3.82 5.03
C GLU A 82 -24.03 2.79 4.00
N PHE A 83 -23.71 1.58 4.46
CA PHE A 83 -23.38 0.46 3.58
C PHE A 83 -24.59 0.04 2.73
N LEU A 84 -25.77 -0.12 3.34
CA LEU A 84 -27.00 -0.48 2.61
C LEU A 84 -27.37 0.58 1.56
N GLN A 85 -27.27 1.87 1.90
CA GLN A 85 -27.50 2.95 0.95
C GLN A 85 -26.50 2.93 -0.22
N ALA A 86 -25.23 2.62 0.05
CA ALA A 86 -24.21 2.49 -1.00
C ALA A 86 -24.53 1.32 -1.96
N VAL A 87 -24.99 0.19 -1.42
CA VAL A 87 -25.44 -0.97 -2.22
C VAL A 87 -26.64 -0.60 -3.10
N GLU A 88 -27.62 0.14 -2.58
CA GLU A 88 -28.77 0.60 -3.36
C GLU A 88 -28.37 1.58 -4.48
N ARG A 89 -27.47 2.52 -4.20
CA ARG A 89 -26.91 3.44 -5.22
C ARG A 89 -26.20 2.66 -6.33
N TYR A 90 -25.40 1.67 -5.96
CA TYR A 90 -24.68 0.82 -6.91
C TYR A 90 -25.63 0.00 -7.79
N LYS A 91 -26.67 -0.60 -7.20
CA LYS A 91 -27.69 -1.34 -7.95
C LYS A 91 -28.41 -0.44 -8.96
N LYS A 92 -28.86 0.75 -8.55
CA LYS A 92 -29.54 1.73 -9.44
C LYS A 92 -28.66 2.19 -10.60
N HIS A 93 -27.37 2.35 -10.38
CA HIS A 93 -26.42 2.73 -11.43
C HIS A 93 -26.17 1.59 -12.43
N ASN A 94 -26.15 0.33 -11.97
CA ASN A 94 -25.96 -0.83 -12.85
C ASN A 94 -27.21 -1.28 -13.61
N THR A 95 -28.43 -1.02 -13.09
CA THR A 95 -29.67 -1.28 -13.85
C THR A 95 -29.88 -0.32 -15.02
N GLY A 96 -29.09 0.76 -15.14
CA GLY A 96 -29.08 1.67 -16.29
C GLY A 96 -28.17 1.26 -17.46
N LEU A 97 -27.40 0.16 -17.34
CA LEU A 97 -26.38 -0.25 -18.32
C LEU A 97 -26.70 -1.55 -19.09
N GLN A 98 -27.95 -2.02 -19.06
CA GLN A 98 -28.45 -3.04 -20.00
C GLN A 98 -29.52 -2.34 -20.87
N LYS A 99 -29.38 -2.23 -22.20
CA LYS A 99 -29.16 -3.31 -23.19
C LYS A 99 -28.37 -2.82 -24.41
N PRO A 100 -27.43 -3.60 -24.99
CA PRO A 100 -27.11 -3.49 -26.41
C PRO A 100 -28.28 -4.05 -27.24
N ASN A 101 -28.70 -3.30 -28.26
CA ASN A 101 -29.70 -3.71 -29.25
C ASN A 101 -29.29 -5.02 -29.93
N VAL A 102 -30.10 -6.07 -29.79
CA VAL A 102 -30.07 -7.22 -30.70
C VAL A 102 -31.22 -7.01 -31.68
N SER A 103 -30.90 -6.71 -32.94
CA SER A 103 -31.89 -6.75 -34.04
C SER A 103 -32.23 -8.20 -34.36
N PRO A 104 -33.52 -8.57 -34.48
CA PRO A 104 -33.92 -9.78 -35.16
C PRO A 104 -33.93 -9.57 -36.67
N ASP A 105 -33.55 -10.63 -37.39
CA ASP A 105 -33.39 -10.75 -38.84
C ASP A 105 -34.55 -10.20 -39.70
#